data_AF-A0A5B8KBH1-F1
#
_entry.id   AF-A0A5B8KBH1-F1
#
_cell.length_a   1.000
_cell.length_b   1.000
_cell.length_c   1.000
_cell.angle_alpha   90.00
_cell.angle_beta   90.00
_cell.angle_gamma   90.00
#
_symmetry.space_group_name_H-M   'P 1'
#
loop_
_entity.id
_entity.type
_entity.pdbx_description
1 polymer ?
#
loop_
_entity_poly.entity_id
_entity_poly.type
_entity_poly.pdbx_seq_one_letter_code
_entity_poly.pdbx_strand_id
1 'polypeptide(L)'
;MSAPAQVTATALGPWPGEDPVEAARIIRGELGSPHLPFLAELPDRGVGSDALGRTASLLEGLAVDVQPFGWRFVDRPGKDLMRARSALSTDINVLADVVGAEEVPAAELKIQLRGPLSLAAGLHLHNGERALIDHGARRDLAASLAAGVDAYLRRVAAAVPGAGLVVQLDEPDIAAVMAGTIPTSSGYRTLRAVPGSEVTESWRVVVDALRAAGAAEIVVSVPEVEAPFDRILAAGADGIAVPLRALTSRQWEQLAGAVEAGKRLWAGALPVEDPAAALPRVPQAVETLWRPWRQLGLPAGALGSVRVTPSGGLAGHTPASATAVLARLTQLADGLNQLALG
;
A
#
# COMPACT_ATOMS: atom_id res chain seq x y z
N MET A 1 10.88 16.66 -4.61
CA MET A 1 9.62 17.43 -4.63
C MET A 1 9.33 17.90 -3.21
N SER A 2 8.79 19.11 -3.06
CA SER A 2 8.44 19.64 -1.73
C SER A 2 7.24 18.88 -1.16
N ALA A 3 7.18 18.76 0.15
CA ALA A 3 6.01 18.24 0.84
C ALA A 3 4.72 18.95 0.42
N PRO A 4 3.56 18.26 0.31
CA PRO A 4 2.30 18.96 0.26
C PRO A 4 2.25 19.89 1.48
N ALA A 5 1.90 21.15 1.24
CA ALA A 5 1.80 22.15 2.30
C ALA A 5 0.56 21.95 3.19
N GLN A 6 -0.23 20.90 2.92
CA GLN A 6 -1.52 20.62 3.53
C GLN A 6 -1.76 19.11 3.64
N VAL A 7 -2.67 18.74 4.53
CA VAL A 7 -3.17 17.37 4.67
C VAL A 7 -3.91 16.97 3.41
N THR A 8 -3.63 15.76 2.91
CA THR A 8 -4.30 15.18 1.74
C THR A 8 -4.96 13.84 2.10
N ALA A 9 -5.71 13.24 1.18
CA ALA A 9 -6.43 11.99 1.41
C ALA A 9 -6.09 10.97 0.31
N THR A 10 -6.12 9.68 0.66
CA THR A 10 -6.09 8.55 -0.29
C THR A 10 -6.69 7.30 0.35
N ALA A 11 -6.85 6.21 -0.40
CA ALA A 11 -7.18 4.89 0.15
C ALA A 11 -6.05 3.89 -0.03
N LEU A 12 -6.13 2.68 0.55
CA LEU A 12 -5.01 1.74 0.57
C LEU A 12 -4.85 0.90 -0.71
N GLY A 13 -5.85 0.83 -1.59
CA GLY A 13 -5.72 0.15 -2.89
C GLY A 13 -6.83 -0.86 -3.20
N PRO A 14 -7.09 -1.85 -2.32
CA PRO A 14 -8.17 -2.81 -2.51
C PRO A 14 -9.53 -2.11 -2.58
N TRP A 15 -10.31 -2.41 -3.60
CA TRP A 15 -11.56 -1.74 -3.94
C TRP A 15 -12.64 -2.79 -4.25
N PRO A 16 -13.92 -2.54 -3.90
CA PRO A 16 -14.98 -3.51 -4.12
C PRO A 16 -15.48 -3.54 -5.56
N GLY A 17 -16.02 -4.69 -5.97
CA GLY A 17 -16.63 -4.89 -7.28
C GLY A 17 -15.65 -5.30 -8.37
N GLU A 18 -16.17 -5.41 -9.59
CA GLU A 18 -15.47 -6.06 -10.70
C GLU A 18 -15.20 -5.12 -11.90
N ASP A 19 -15.76 -3.91 -11.91
CA ASP A 19 -15.65 -2.97 -13.03
C ASP A 19 -14.50 -1.95 -12.81
N PRO A 20 -13.36 -2.08 -13.53
CA PRO A 20 -12.25 -1.13 -13.43
C PRO A 20 -12.59 0.27 -13.94
N VAL A 21 -13.56 0.42 -14.86
CA VAL A 21 -13.94 1.73 -15.40
C VAL A 21 -14.72 2.50 -14.34
N GLU A 22 -15.69 1.84 -13.70
CA GLU A 22 -16.46 2.43 -12.60
C GLU A 22 -15.55 2.80 -11.42
N ALA A 23 -14.67 1.89 -11.00
CA ALA A 23 -13.72 2.15 -9.93
C ALA A 23 -12.82 3.36 -10.22
N ALA A 24 -12.24 3.43 -11.43
CA ALA A 24 -11.39 4.55 -11.82
C ALA A 24 -12.15 5.89 -11.82
N ARG A 25 -13.38 5.92 -12.34
CA ARG A 25 -14.22 7.13 -12.35
C ARG A 25 -14.56 7.60 -10.94
N ILE A 26 -14.97 6.70 -10.06
CA ILE A 26 -15.31 7.04 -8.67
C ILE A 26 -14.07 7.58 -7.96
N ILE A 27 -12.95 6.85 -8.00
CA ILE A 27 -11.73 7.22 -7.28
C ILE A 27 -11.24 8.59 -7.71
N ARG A 28 -11.21 8.88 -9.01
CA ARG A 28 -10.73 10.19 -9.48
C ARG A 28 -11.75 11.31 -9.28
N GLY A 29 -13.05 11.01 -9.31
CA GLY A 29 -14.10 11.97 -8.98
C GLY A 29 -14.07 12.41 -7.51
N GLU A 30 -13.79 11.48 -6.59
CA GLU A 30 -13.73 11.75 -5.15
C GLU A 30 -12.35 12.25 -4.70
N LEU A 31 -11.26 11.77 -5.30
CA LEU A 31 -9.88 12.13 -4.96
C LEU A 31 -9.24 13.01 -6.03
N GLY A 32 -9.90 14.13 -6.36
CA GLY A 32 -9.31 15.19 -7.18
C GLY A 32 -8.20 15.95 -6.44
N SER A 33 -7.50 16.84 -7.16
CA SER A 33 -6.48 17.72 -6.55
C SER A 33 -7.07 18.50 -5.36
N PRO A 34 -6.43 18.52 -4.18
CA PRO A 34 -5.04 18.14 -3.89
C PRO A 34 -4.84 16.70 -3.39
N HIS A 35 -5.88 15.86 -3.42
CA HIS A 35 -5.83 14.49 -2.93
C HIS A 35 -5.13 13.55 -3.92
N LEU A 36 -4.83 12.34 -3.47
CA LEU A 36 -4.02 11.39 -4.21
C LEU A 36 -4.90 10.23 -4.73
N PRO A 37 -5.36 10.26 -6.00
CA PRO A 37 -6.07 9.16 -6.62
C PRO A 37 -5.12 7.96 -6.80
N PHE A 38 -5.70 6.77 -6.96
CA PHE A 38 -4.93 5.53 -7.01
C PHE A 38 -5.45 4.54 -8.04
N LEU A 39 -4.58 3.66 -8.51
CA LEU A 39 -4.97 2.52 -9.34
C LEU A 39 -5.58 1.42 -8.47
N ALA A 40 -6.89 1.17 -8.62
CA ALA A 40 -7.60 0.19 -7.81
C ALA A 40 -7.09 -1.24 -8.00
N GLU A 41 -7.13 -2.03 -6.91
CA GLU A 41 -7.06 -3.49 -6.95
C GLU A 41 -8.46 -4.07 -6.78
N LEU A 42 -8.92 -4.89 -7.73
CA LEU A 42 -10.28 -5.45 -7.77
C LEU A 42 -10.24 -6.97 -7.57
N PRO A 43 -10.06 -7.45 -6.32
CA PRO A 43 -9.92 -8.87 -6.05
C PRO A 43 -11.17 -9.69 -6.41
N ASP A 44 -12.37 -9.09 -6.46
CA ASP A 44 -13.62 -9.78 -6.81
C ASP A 44 -13.62 -10.32 -8.25
N ARG A 45 -12.77 -9.79 -9.14
CA ARG A 45 -12.55 -10.32 -10.50
C ARG A 45 -11.84 -11.68 -10.50
N GLY A 46 -11.44 -12.16 -9.33
CA GLY A 46 -10.84 -13.46 -9.11
C GLY A 46 -9.32 -13.49 -9.28
N VAL A 47 -8.83 -14.72 -9.37
CA VAL A 47 -7.40 -15.06 -9.34
C VAL A 47 -6.58 -14.22 -10.32
N GLY A 48 -5.55 -13.54 -9.79
CA GLY A 48 -4.64 -12.69 -10.57
C GLY A 48 -5.00 -11.21 -10.49
N SER A 49 -6.20 -10.88 -10.03
CA SER A 49 -6.61 -9.50 -9.71
C SER A 49 -6.41 -9.18 -8.21
N ASP A 50 -6.12 -10.19 -7.40
CA ASP A 50 -5.71 -10.06 -6.01
C ASP A 50 -4.30 -9.45 -5.89
N ALA A 51 -4.03 -8.74 -4.79
CA ALA A 51 -2.76 -8.04 -4.55
C ALA A 51 -1.53 -8.94 -4.71
N LEU A 52 -1.63 -10.21 -4.30
CA LEU A 52 -0.51 -11.14 -4.33
C LEU A 52 -0.22 -11.61 -5.75
N GLY A 53 -1.23 -12.08 -6.48
CA GLY A 53 -1.11 -12.47 -7.88
C GLY A 53 -0.69 -11.32 -8.78
N ARG A 54 -1.26 -10.12 -8.55
CA ARG A 54 -0.91 -8.89 -9.26
C ARG A 54 0.58 -8.57 -9.11
N THR A 55 1.09 -8.55 -7.88
CA THR A 55 2.50 -8.25 -7.62
C THR A 55 3.42 -9.37 -8.09
N ALA A 56 3.06 -10.63 -7.87
CA ALA A 56 3.81 -11.79 -8.34
C ALA A 56 3.95 -11.81 -9.87
N SER A 57 2.99 -11.22 -10.59
CA SER A 57 3.04 -11.12 -12.05
C SER A 57 4.16 -10.22 -12.59
N LEU A 58 4.69 -9.34 -11.73
CA LEU A 58 5.79 -8.42 -12.01
C LEU A 58 7.16 -9.06 -11.84
N LEU A 59 7.26 -10.20 -11.14
CA LEU A 59 8.53 -10.86 -10.88
C LEU A 59 9.27 -11.22 -12.19
N GLU A 60 10.52 -10.80 -12.30
CA GLU A 60 11.38 -11.11 -13.43
C GLU A 60 12.18 -12.39 -13.17
N GLY A 61 12.13 -13.34 -14.12
CA GLY A 61 12.82 -14.62 -14.01
C GLY A 61 12.18 -15.64 -13.04
N LEU A 62 11.16 -15.25 -12.27
CA LEU A 62 10.39 -16.14 -11.41
C LEU A 62 8.95 -16.25 -11.91
N ALA A 63 8.52 -17.46 -12.25
CA ALA A 63 7.13 -17.72 -12.66
C ALA A 63 6.30 -18.27 -11.50
N VAL A 64 5.01 -17.98 -11.52
CA VAL A 64 4.05 -18.46 -10.51
C VAL A 64 2.80 -19.07 -11.14
N ASP A 65 2.20 -20.03 -10.44
CA ASP A 65 0.88 -20.60 -10.76
C ASP A 65 -0.01 -20.64 -9.52
N VAL A 66 -1.31 -20.91 -9.73
CA VAL A 66 -2.26 -21.01 -8.63
C VAL A 66 -2.54 -22.46 -8.32
N GLN A 67 -2.35 -22.82 -7.05
CA GLN A 67 -2.64 -24.13 -6.49
C GLN A 67 -3.77 -24.01 -5.46
N PRO A 68 -4.39 -25.12 -5.01
CA PRO A 68 -5.46 -25.07 -4.01
C PRO A 68 -5.07 -24.36 -2.70
N PHE A 69 -3.78 -24.35 -2.37
CA PHE A 69 -3.23 -23.68 -1.18
C PHE A 69 -2.72 -22.26 -1.46
N GLY A 70 -2.85 -21.76 -2.69
CA GLY A 70 -2.47 -20.40 -3.10
C GLY A 70 -1.42 -20.36 -4.20
N TRP A 71 -0.81 -19.20 -4.38
CA TRP A 71 0.21 -18.97 -5.39
C TRP A 71 1.52 -19.68 -5.05
N ARG A 72 2.16 -20.29 -6.04
CA ARG A 72 3.40 -21.06 -5.90
C ARG A 72 4.36 -20.75 -7.02
N PHE A 73 5.66 -20.80 -6.74
CA PHE A 73 6.69 -20.78 -7.78
C PHE A 73 6.63 -22.00 -8.69
N VAL A 74 6.89 -21.77 -9.98
CA VAL A 74 7.00 -22.77 -11.04
C VAL A 74 8.16 -22.47 -11.98
N ASP A 75 8.68 -23.49 -12.65
CA ASP A 75 9.80 -23.35 -13.58
C ASP A 75 9.48 -22.49 -14.82
N ARG A 76 8.21 -22.44 -15.23
CA ARG A 76 7.80 -21.77 -16.48
C ARG A 76 6.49 -21.01 -16.32
N PRO A 77 6.33 -19.86 -17.02
CA PRO A 77 5.10 -19.09 -17.00
C PRO A 77 3.92 -19.91 -17.52
N GLY A 78 2.85 -19.97 -16.74
CA GLY A 78 1.61 -20.67 -17.05
C GLY A 78 0.43 -19.73 -17.34
N LYS A 79 -0.76 -20.33 -17.47
CA LYS A 79 -2.02 -19.60 -17.75
C LYS A 79 -2.38 -18.60 -16.65
N ASP A 80 -2.15 -18.94 -15.38
CA ASP A 80 -2.51 -18.08 -14.25
C ASP A 80 -1.66 -16.80 -14.21
N LEU A 81 -0.35 -16.92 -14.44
CA LEU A 81 0.52 -15.76 -14.59
C LEU A 81 0.11 -14.88 -15.77
N MET A 82 -0.23 -15.49 -16.92
CA MET A 82 -0.71 -14.74 -18.08
C MET A 82 -2.05 -14.04 -17.79
N ARG A 83 -2.93 -14.67 -17.00
CA ARG A 83 -4.20 -14.06 -16.54
C ARG A 83 -3.94 -12.86 -15.64
N ALA A 84 -3.05 -12.96 -14.66
CA ALA A 84 -2.69 -11.85 -13.78
C ALA A 84 -2.09 -10.66 -14.56
N ARG A 85 -1.16 -10.95 -15.50
CA ARG A 85 -0.59 -9.92 -16.39
C ARG A 85 -1.65 -9.27 -17.28
N SER A 86 -2.60 -10.05 -17.79
CA SER A 86 -3.70 -9.54 -18.62
C SER A 86 -4.64 -8.65 -17.79
N ALA A 87 -5.01 -9.06 -16.57
CA ALA A 87 -5.84 -8.27 -15.68
C ALA A 87 -5.19 -6.91 -15.35
N LEU A 88 -3.92 -6.92 -14.94
CA LEU A 88 -3.15 -5.70 -14.69
C LEU A 88 -3.06 -4.80 -15.94
N SER A 89 -2.81 -5.40 -17.10
CA SER A 89 -2.77 -4.71 -18.38
C SER A 89 -4.08 -4.00 -18.69
N THR A 90 -5.22 -4.68 -18.47
CA THR A 90 -6.55 -4.09 -18.62
C THR A 90 -6.75 -2.91 -17.68
N ASP A 91 -6.36 -3.03 -16.40
CA ASP A 91 -6.53 -1.95 -15.42
C ASP A 91 -5.76 -0.69 -15.81
N ILE A 92 -4.53 -0.84 -16.30
CA ILE A 92 -3.70 0.29 -16.76
C ILE A 92 -4.29 0.92 -18.01
N ASN A 93 -4.80 0.11 -18.95
CA ASN A 93 -5.42 0.64 -20.17
C ASN A 93 -6.71 1.40 -19.86
N VAL A 94 -7.55 0.85 -18.97
CA VAL A 94 -8.77 1.52 -18.50
C VAL A 94 -8.41 2.82 -17.78
N LEU A 95 -7.38 2.83 -16.93
CA LEU A 95 -6.90 4.05 -16.32
C LEU A 95 -6.53 5.09 -17.39
N ALA A 96 -5.77 4.70 -18.43
CA ALA A 96 -5.39 5.59 -19.52
C ALA A 96 -6.61 6.19 -20.24
N ASP A 97 -7.62 5.37 -20.54
CA ASP A 97 -8.86 5.82 -21.20
C ASP A 97 -9.60 6.85 -20.33
N VAL A 98 -9.72 6.58 -19.03
CA VAL A 98 -10.43 7.49 -18.12
C VAL A 98 -9.61 8.78 -17.91
N VAL A 99 -8.27 8.72 -17.86
CA VAL A 99 -7.39 9.90 -17.73
C VAL A 99 -7.44 10.75 -19.00
N GLY A 100 -7.42 10.13 -20.17
CA GLY A 100 -7.50 10.82 -21.45
C GLY A 100 -8.83 11.55 -21.68
N ALA A 101 -9.87 11.20 -20.93
CA ALA A 101 -11.17 11.87 -20.95
C ALA A 101 -11.29 13.02 -19.93
N GLU A 102 -10.28 13.25 -19.07
CA GLU A 102 -10.31 14.35 -18.10
C GLU A 102 -9.88 15.69 -18.68
N GLU A 103 -10.53 16.75 -18.22
CA GLU A 103 -10.11 18.13 -18.50
C GLU A 103 -8.90 18.54 -17.64
N VAL A 104 -8.86 18.08 -16.38
CA VAL A 104 -7.82 18.42 -15.41
C VAL A 104 -7.22 17.13 -14.83
N PRO A 105 -6.10 16.64 -15.39
CA PRO A 105 -5.42 15.47 -14.86
C PRO A 105 -4.89 15.68 -13.45
N ALA A 106 -4.88 14.63 -12.64
CA ALA A 106 -4.25 14.65 -11.33
C ALA A 106 -2.72 14.80 -11.44
N ALA A 107 -2.12 15.61 -10.56
CA ALA A 107 -0.67 15.83 -10.54
C ALA A 107 0.12 14.60 -10.07
N GLU A 108 -0.52 13.71 -9.31
CA GLU A 108 0.08 12.48 -8.79
C GLU A 108 -0.91 11.32 -8.93
N LEU A 109 -0.38 10.12 -9.09
CA LEU A 109 -1.12 8.86 -9.05
C LEU A 109 -0.43 7.91 -8.10
N LYS A 110 -1.19 7.29 -7.20
CA LYS A 110 -0.70 6.21 -6.37
C LYS A 110 -0.89 4.84 -7.03
N ILE A 111 0.13 4.01 -6.91
CA ILE A 111 0.07 2.56 -7.13
C ILE A 111 0.51 1.84 -5.86
N GLN A 112 0.06 0.59 -5.71
CA GLN A 112 0.43 -0.26 -4.58
C GLN A 112 0.92 -1.61 -5.07
N LEU A 113 1.81 -2.21 -4.28
CA LEU A 113 2.45 -3.49 -4.50
C LEU A 113 2.52 -4.23 -3.17
N ARG A 114 2.39 -5.56 -3.20
CA ARG A 114 2.73 -6.39 -2.05
C ARG A 114 4.24 -6.30 -1.79
N GLY A 115 4.64 -5.94 -0.57
CA GLY A 115 6.05 -5.85 -0.20
C GLY A 115 6.75 -7.22 -0.22
N PRO A 116 8.09 -7.25 -0.36
CA PRO A 116 8.84 -8.48 -0.58
C PRO A 116 8.69 -9.53 0.54
N LEU A 117 8.50 -9.12 1.81
CA LEU A 117 8.42 -10.07 2.93
C LEU A 117 7.05 -10.73 2.98
N SER A 118 5.98 -9.94 2.87
CA SER A 118 4.61 -10.45 2.74
C SER A 118 4.40 -11.22 1.44
N LEU A 119 5.06 -10.84 0.35
CA LEU A 119 5.04 -11.62 -0.88
C LEU A 119 5.69 -13.00 -0.66
N ALA A 120 6.82 -13.06 0.05
CA ALA A 120 7.44 -14.33 0.45
C ALA A 120 6.59 -15.15 1.43
N ALA A 121 5.85 -14.49 2.33
CA ALA A 121 4.92 -15.14 3.26
C ALA A 121 3.69 -15.71 2.55
N GLY A 122 3.25 -15.09 1.45
CA GLY A 122 2.08 -15.53 0.70
C GLY A 122 2.37 -16.48 -0.47
N LEU A 123 3.59 -16.47 -1.04
CA LEU A 123 4.02 -17.39 -2.08
C LEU A 123 4.54 -18.71 -1.52
N HIS A 124 4.28 -19.81 -2.23
CA HIS A 124 4.77 -21.13 -1.88
C HIS A 124 5.91 -21.59 -2.79
N LEU A 125 6.79 -22.43 -2.25
CA LEU A 125 7.79 -23.18 -3.00
C LEU A 125 7.14 -24.43 -3.62
N HIS A 126 7.85 -25.08 -4.55
CA HIS A 126 7.42 -26.34 -5.19
C HIS A 126 7.03 -27.43 -4.19
N ASN A 127 7.67 -27.46 -3.02
CA ASN A 127 7.42 -28.43 -1.95
C ASN A 127 6.21 -28.11 -1.05
N GLY A 128 5.51 -26.99 -1.30
CA GLY A 128 4.32 -26.58 -0.55
C GLY A 128 4.58 -25.75 0.71
N GLU A 129 5.83 -25.51 1.09
CA GLU A 129 6.15 -24.54 2.16
C GLU A 129 6.12 -23.10 1.63
N ARG A 130 5.99 -22.11 2.53
CA ARG A 130 6.10 -20.69 2.14
C ARG A 130 7.51 -20.38 1.66
N ALA A 131 7.65 -19.53 0.64
CA ALA A 131 8.95 -19.00 0.19
C ALA A 131 9.72 -18.31 1.32
N LEU A 132 8.99 -17.77 2.30
CA LEU A 132 9.54 -17.21 3.52
C LEU A 132 10.46 -18.18 4.31
N ILE A 133 10.35 -19.50 4.16
CA ILE A 133 11.23 -20.42 4.92
C ILE A 133 12.69 -20.38 4.44
N ASP A 134 12.91 -20.05 3.16
CA ASP A 134 14.19 -20.15 2.48
C ASP A 134 14.81 -18.76 2.28
N HIS A 135 15.99 -18.54 2.87
CA HIS A 135 16.73 -17.28 2.74
C HIS A 135 17.10 -16.96 1.29
N GLY A 136 17.51 -17.96 0.52
CA GLY A 136 17.79 -17.81 -0.92
C GLY A 136 16.54 -17.37 -1.66
N ALA A 137 15.41 -18.01 -1.41
CA ALA A 137 14.14 -17.65 -2.04
C ALA A 137 13.69 -16.22 -1.69
N ARG A 138 13.84 -15.78 -0.43
CA ARG A 138 13.52 -14.40 -0.02
C ARG A 138 14.39 -13.37 -0.75
N ARG A 139 15.70 -13.61 -0.82
CA ARG A 139 16.65 -12.72 -1.51
C ARG A 139 16.35 -12.67 -3.01
N ASP A 140 16.17 -13.82 -3.64
CA ASP A 140 15.94 -13.93 -5.08
C ASP A 140 14.58 -13.32 -5.46
N LEU A 141 13.55 -13.45 -4.61
CA LEU A 141 12.26 -12.77 -4.75
C LEU A 141 12.41 -11.25 -4.67
N ALA A 142 13.12 -10.71 -3.68
CA ALA A 142 13.33 -9.26 -3.57
C ALA A 142 14.09 -8.70 -4.79
N ALA A 143 15.12 -9.40 -5.25
CA ALA A 143 15.87 -9.04 -6.47
C ALA A 143 15.00 -9.12 -7.74
N SER A 144 14.17 -10.16 -7.85
CA SER A 144 13.25 -10.36 -8.97
C SER A 144 12.15 -9.30 -9.03
N LEU A 145 11.62 -8.89 -7.87
CA LEU A 145 10.68 -7.79 -7.76
C LEU A 145 11.34 -6.46 -8.15
N ALA A 146 12.54 -6.19 -7.62
CA ALA A 146 13.32 -5.00 -7.95
C ALA A 146 13.64 -4.88 -9.45
N ALA A 147 13.90 -6.00 -10.14
CA ALA A 147 14.10 -6.00 -11.59
C ALA A 147 12.79 -5.71 -12.36
N GLY A 148 11.66 -6.23 -11.89
CA GLY A 148 10.37 -6.12 -12.55
C GLY A 148 9.65 -4.76 -12.42
N VAL A 149 9.90 -4.00 -11.34
CA VAL A 149 9.16 -2.75 -11.06
C VAL A 149 9.37 -1.66 -12.10
N ASP A 150 10.55 -1.61 -12.73
CA ASP A 150 10.91 -0.58 -13.71
C ASP A 150 10.00 -0.63 -14.97
N ALA A 151 9.76 -1.84 -15.50
CA ALA A 151 8.84 -2.02 -16.62
C ALA A 151 7.39 -1.66 -16.24
N TYR A 152 6.98 -1.97 -15.01
CA TYR A 152 5.65 -1.63 -14.51
C TYR A 152 5.45 -0.12 -14.37
N LEU A 153 6.38 0.58 -13.70
CA LEU A 153 6.29 2.02 -13.48
C LEU A 153 6.29 2.79 -14.80
N ARG A 154 7.13 2.40 -15.78
CA ARG A 154 7.07 2.99 -17.14
C ARG A 154 5.71 2.85 -17.79
N ARG A 155 5.09 1.67 -17.65
CA ARG A 155 3.78 1.41 -18.26
C ARG A 155 2.68 2.25 -17.60
N VAL A 156 2.73 2.40 -16.28
CA VAL A 156 1.80 3.28 -15.56
C VAL A 156 2.05 4.75 -15.92
N ALA A 157 3.31 5.20 -15.95
CA ALA A 157 3.66 6.57 -16.32
C ALA A 157 3.19 6.92 -17.76
N ALA A 158 3.22 5.96 -18.68
CA ALA A 158 2.68 6.14 -20.03
C ALA A 158 1.14 6.27 -20.04
N ALA A 159 0.45 5.63 -19.10
CA ALA A 159 -1.01 5.73 -18.94
C ALA A 159 -1.46 7.02 -18.25
N VAL A 160 -0.61 7.64 -17.43
CA VAL A 160 -0.84 8.94 -16.77
C VAL A 160 0.27 9.95 -17.07
N PRO A 161 0.35 10.48 -18.31
CA PRO A 161 1.41 11.40 -18.67
C PRO A 161 1.45 12.65 -17.77
N GLY A 162 2.63 12.96 -17.24
CA GLY A 162 2.85 14.14 -16.40
C GLY A 162 2.52 13.96 -14.91
N ALA A 163 1.91 12.84 -14.50
CA ALA A 163 1.66 12.54 -13.10
C ALA A 163 2.90 11.96 -12.41
N GLY A 164 3.21 12.45 -11.21
CA GLY A 164 4.19 11.82 -10.32
C GLY A 164 3.64 10.49 -9.78
N LEU A 165 4.45 9.42 -9.82
CA LEU A 165 4.03 8.12 -9.30
C LEU A 165 4.39 7.97 -7.81
N VAL A 166 3.38 7.80 -6.97
CA VAL A 166 3.54 7.48 -5.56
C VAL A 166 3.38 5.97 -5.37
N VAL A 167 4.31 5.30 -4.70
CA VAL A 167 4.32 3.85 -4.56
C VAL A 167 4.13 3.46 -3.11
N GLN A 168 3.11 2.63 -2.86
CA GLN A 168 2.85 2.01 -1.55
C GLN A 168 3.29 0.54 -1.58
N LEU A 169 4.20 0.15 -0.69
CA LEU A 169 4.58 -1.25 -0.45
C LEU A 169 3.81 -1.79 0.75
N ASP A 170 2.92 -2.74 0.52
CA ASP A 170 2.07 -3.33 1.57
C ASP A 170 2.69 -4.56 2.21
N GLU A 171 2.93 -4.49 3.52
CA GLU A 171 3.56 -5.54 4.32
C GLU A 171 2.64 -5.98 5.49
N PRO A 172 1.44 -6.54 5.20
CA PRO A 172 0.47 -6.93 6.24
C PRO A 172 0.94 -8.06 7.14
N ASP A 173 1.91 -8.87 6.71
CA ASP A 173 2.40 -10.04 7.46
C ASP A 173 3.65 -9.72 8.28
N ILE A 174 4.15 -8.48 8.24
CA ILE A 174 5.50 -8.17 8.73
C ILE A 174 5.70 -8.46 10.21
N ALA A 175 4.69 -8.19 11.04
CA ALA A 175 4.74 -8.50 12.46
C ALA A 175 4.91 -10.01 12.67
N ALA A 176 4.14 -10.83 11.93
CA ALA A 176 4.22 -12.29 12.02
C ALA A 176 5.53 -12.85 11.43
N VAL A 177 6.05 -12.23 10.36
CA VAL A 177 7.35 -12.56 9.75
C VAL A 177 8.49 -12.32 10.74
N MET A 178 8.48 -11.18 11.43
CA MET A 178 9.52 -10.82 12.42
C MET A 178 9.38 -11.58 13.73
N ALA A 179 8.16 -11.95 14.13
CA ALA A 179 7.90 -12.74 15.33
C ALA A 179 8.09 -14.25 15.11
N GLY A 180 8.13 -14.73 13.87
CA GLY A 180 8.20 -16.16 13.56
C GLY A 180 6.90 -16.89 13.91
N THR A 181 5.76 -16.26 13.65
CA THR A 181 4.42 -16.80 13.96
C THR A 181 3.65 -17.25 12.73
N ILE A 182 4.22 -17.11 11.53
CA ILE A 182 3.66 -17.66 10.29
C ILE A 182 3.62 -19.20 10.37
N PRO A 183 2.47 -19.86 10.22
CA PRO A 183 2.39 -21.32 10.24
C PRO A 183 3.14 -21.97 9.07
N THR A 184 3.75 -23.13 9.32
CA THR A 184 4.20 -24.08 8.28
C THR A 184 3.02 -24.64 7.49
N SER A 185 3.29 -25.26 6.34
CA SER A 185 2.26 -25.95 5.54
C SER A 185 1.43 -26.96 6.34
N SER A 186 2.07 -27.64 7.31
CA SER A 186 1.44 -28.63 8.19
C SER A 186 0.55 -28.03 9.29
N GLY A 187 0.69 -26.74 9.59
CA GLY A 187 0.03 -26.06 10.71
C GLY A 187 0.55 -26.40 12.12
N TYR A 188 1.37 -27.44 12.29
CA TYR A 188 1.86 -27.87 13.61
C TYR A 188 3.02 -27.03 14.16
N ARG A 189 3.69 -26.29 13.30
CA ARG A 189 4.86 -25.45 13.63
C ARG A 189 4.75 -24.10 12.95
N THR A 190 5.54 -23.14 13.42
CA THR A 190 5.72 -21.85 12.77
C THR A 190 7.09 -21.75 12.10
N LEU A 191 7.18 -20.87 11.12
CA LEU A 191 8.43 -20.51 10.45
C LEU A 191 9.31 -19.70 11.41
N ARG A 192 10.63 -19.81 11.24
CA ARG A 192 11.58 -19.03 12.04
C ARG A 192 11.41 -17.54 11.73
N ALA A 193 11.56 -16.72 12.77
CA ALA A 193 11.61 -15.27 12.64
C ALA A 193 12.69 -14.85 11.63
N VAL A 194 12.34 -13.93 10.74
CA VAL A 194 13.30 -13.33 9.82
C VAL A 194 14.12 -12.26 10.56
N PRO A 195 15.47 -12.32 10.53
CA PRO A 195 16.31 -11.33 11.19
C PRO A 195 15.98 -9.92 10.70
N GLY A 196 15.89 -8.96 11.62
CA GLY A 196 15.50 -7.61 11.26
C GLY A 196 16.44 -6.91 10.27
N SER A 197 17.73 -7.27 10.23
CA SER A 197 18.66 -6.76 9.21
C SER A 197 18.32 -7.25 7.81
N GLU A 198 17.84 -8.48 7.68
CA GLU A 198 17.39 -9.06 6.40
C GLU A 198 16.08 -8.39 5.95
N VAL A 199 15.16 -8.11 6.88
CA VAL A 199 13.94 -7.34 6.59
C VAL A 199 14.30 -5.97 6.01
N THR A 200 15.19 -5.22 6.67
CA THR A 200 15.62 -3.89 6.21
C THR A 200 16.34 -3.95 4.85
N GLU A 201 17.20 -4.96 4.63
CA GLU A 201 17.88 -5.16 3.33
C GLU A 201 16.87 -5.44 2.21
N SER A 202 15.92 -6.33 2.45
CA SER A 202 14.91 -6.72 1.46
C SER A 202 14.07 -5.52 1.01
N TRP A 203 13.65 -4.66 1.95
CA TRP A 203 12.99 -3.40 1.59
C TRP A 203 13.90 -2.45 0.84
N ARG A 204 15.15 -2.27 1.28
CA ARG A 204 16.09 -1.35 0.63
C ARG A 204 16.29 -1.71 -0.84
N VAL A 205 16.48 -2.98 -1.16
CA VAL A 205 16.61 -3.46 -2.55
C VAL A 205 15.42 -3.03 -3.42
N VAL A 206 14.18 -3.17 -2.93
CA VAL A 206 12.98 -2.80 -3.70
C VAL A 206 12.76 -1.29 -3.72
N VAL A 207 13.00 -0.59 -2.61
CA VAL A 207 12.89 0.88 -2.52
C VAL A 207 13.89 1.57 -3.46
N ASP A 208 15.14 1.11 -3.48
CA ASP A 208 16.18 1.66 -4.36
C ASP A 208 15.81 1.46 -5.85
N ALA A 209 15.25 0.30 -6.20
CA ALA A 209 14.79 0.02 -7.56
C ALA A 209 13.59 0.88 -7.98
N LEU A 210 12.60 1.04 -7.08
CA LEU A 210 11.45 1.93 -7.32
C LEU A 210 11.90 3.38 -7.52
N ARG A 211 12.86 3.83 -6.73
CA ARG A 211 13.45 5.17 -6.84
C ARG A 211 14.20 5.34 -8.16
N ALA A 212 15.01 4.36 -8.54
CA ALA A 212 15.72 4.36 -9.83
C ALA A 212 14.75 4.36 -11.02
N ALA A 213 13.59 3.71 -10.89
CA ALA A 213 12.51 3.70 -11.87
C ALA A 213 11.66 4.99 -11.89
N GLY A 214 11.96 5.97 -11.04
CA GLY A 214 11.33 7.30 -11.06
C GLY A 214 10.11 7.45 -10.14
N ALA A 215 9.92 6.59 -9.13
CA ALA A 215 8.92 6.83 -8.09
C ALA A 215 9.18 8.17 -7.38
N ALA A 216 8.14 9.00 -7.28
CA ALA A 216 8.21 10.33 -6.66
C ALA A 216 8.19 10.27 -5.13
N GLU A 217 7.47 9.30 -4.57
CA GLU A 217 7.37 9.04 -3.12
C GLU A 217 7.17 7.53 -2.90
N ILE A 218 7.86 6.95 -1.92
CA ILE A 218 7.75 5.52 -1.58
C ILE A 218 7.37 5.37 -0.11
N VAL A 219 6.23 4.73 0.16
CA VAL A 219 5.69 4.53 1.51
C VAL A 219 5.55 3.03 1.78
N VAL A 220 5.92 2.59 2.98
CA VAL A 220 5.66 1.21 3.41
C VAL A 220 4.45 1.21 4.34
N SER A 221 3.47 0.38 4.00
CA SER A 221 2.21 0.21 4.69
C SER A 221 2.25 -1.05 5.54
N VAL A 222 1.99 -0.90 6.83
CA VAL A 222 2.09 -1.98 7.83
C VAL A 222 0.89 -1.95 8.78
N PRO A 223 0.55 -3.09 9.40
CA PRO A 223 -0.39 -3.12 10.51
C PRO A 223 0.14 -2.33 11.71
N GLU A 224 -0.76 -1.95 12.60
CA GLU A 224 -0.46 -1.12 13.77
C GLU A 224 0.25 -1.88 14.91
N VAL A 225 0.13 -3.21 14.96
CA VAL A 225 0.73 -4.05 16.01
C VAL A 225 2.20 -4.34 15.69
N GLU A 226 3.10 -3.99 16.61
CA GLU A 226 4.55 -4.24 16.51
C GLU A 226 5.21 -3.69 15.22
N ALA A 227 4.64 -2.61 14.66
CA ALA A 227 5.10 -2.00 13.42
C ALA A 227 6.59 -1.56 13.49
N PRO A 228 7.45 -2.02 12.56
CA PRO A 228 8.89 -1.78 12.62
C PRO A 228 9.31 -0.45 11.95
N PHE A 229 8.80 0.69 12.43
CA PHE A 229 8.98 2.01 11.81
C PHE A 229 10.44 2.40 11.52
N ASP A 230 11.34 2.25 12.49
CA ASP A 230 12.75 2.62 12.32
C ASP A 230 13.42 1.82 11.18
N ARG A 231 13.00 0.56 10.99
CA ARG A 231 13.53 -0.31 9.93
C ARG A 231 13.03 0.10 8.54
N ILE A 232 11.78 0.53 8.46
CA ILE A 232 11.18 1.06 7.22
C ILE A 232 11.95 2.32 6.79
N LEU A 233 12.20 3.23 7.72
CA LEU A 233 12.92 4.48 7.44
C LEU A 233 14.39 4.21 7.11
N ALA A 234 15.03 3.27 7.81
CA ALA A 234 16.40 2.84 7.52
C ALA A 234 16.55 2.15 6.15
N ALA A 235 15.47 1.57 5.61
CA ALA A 235 15.43 1.02 4.26
C ALA A 235 15.31 2.09 3.17
N GLY A 236 15.17 3.37 3.54
CA GLY A 236 15.12 4.49 2.60
C GLY A 236 13.71 4.96 2.22
N ALA A 237 12.66 4.41 2.84
CA ALA A 237 11.28 4.86 2.59
C ALA A 237 11.09 6.35 2.92
N ASP A 238 10.20 7.00 2.18
CA ASP A 238 9.84 8.41 2.35
C ASP A 238 8.75 8.60 3.41
N GLY A 239 8.02 7.52 3.74
CA GLY A 239 7.04 7.54 4.81
C GLY A 239 6.52 6.16 5.21
N ILE A 240 5.59 6.20 6.16
CA ILE A 240 4.93 5.03 6.74
C ILE A 240 3.42 5.19 6.63
N ALA A 241 2.72 4.15 6.20
CA ALA A 241 1.27 4.04 6.33
C ALA A 241 0.90 3.05 7.43
N VAL A 242 0.07 3.50 8.37
CA VAL A 242 -0.30 2.69 9.54
C VAL A 242 -1.66 3.10 10.11
N PRO A 243 -2.51 2.15 10.54
CA PRO A 243 -3.73 2.47 11.29
C PRO A 243 -3.43 3.11 12.64
N LEU A 244 -4.20 4.11 13.05
CA LEU A 244 -3.91 4.86 14.28
C LEU A 244 -4.42 4.20 15.57
N ARG A 245 -5.45 3.35 15.45
CA ARG A 245 -6.29 2.93 16.58
C ARG A 245 -5.56 2.19 17.71
N ALA A 246 -4.52 1.41 17.38
CA ALA A 246 -3.79 0.59 18.36
C ALA A 246 -2.31 0.98 18.48
N LEU A 247 -1.96 2.21 18.06
CA LEU A 247 -0.61 2.72 18.25
C LEU A 247 -0.34 3.02 19.73
N THR A 248 0.76 2.46 20.22
CA THR A 248 1.29 2.73 21.56
C THR A 248 1.92 4.13 21.62
N SER A 249 2.11 4.68 22.83
CA SER A 249 2.82 5.96 23.03
C SER A 249 4.21 5.94 22.40
N ARG A 250 4.94 4.83 22.52
CA ARG A 250 6.26 4.64 21.90
C ARG A 250 6.22 4.72 20.37
N GLN A 251 5.19 4.12 19.76
CA GLN A 251 5.00 4.18 18.31
C GLN A 251 4.67 5.60 17.84
N TRP A 252 3.86 6.32 18.61
CA TRP A 252 3.57 7.72 18.38
C TRP A 252 4.82 8.61 18.46
N GLU A 253 5.69 8.39 19.45
CA GLU A 253 6.99 9.08 19.56
C GLU A 253 7.90 8.80 18.34
N GLN A 254 7.95 7.55 17.87
CA GLN A 254 8.70 7.19 16.66
C GLN A 254 8.15 7.90 15.41
N LEU A 255 6.83 7.97 15.25
CA LEU A 255 6.20 8.68 14.14
C LEU A 255 6.44 10.19 14.23
N ALA A 256 6.42 10.77 15.43
CA ALA A 256 6.74 12.17 15.64
C ALA A 256 8.17 12.49 15.19
N GLY A 257 9.16 11.69 15.62
CA GLY A 257 10.55 11.85 15.17
C GLY A 257 10.71 11.67 13.66
N ALA A 258 9.93 10.78 13.04
CA ALA A 258 9.92 10.61 11.59
C ALA A 258 9.40 11.86 10.86
N VAL A 259 8.29 12.43 11.33
CA VAL A 259 7.71 13.67 10.79
C VAL A 259 8.69 14.85 10.92
N GLU A 260 9.34 15.00 12.08
CA GLU A 260 10.37 16.03 12.29
C GLU A 260 11.58 15.84 11.36
N ALA A 261 11.92 14.60 11.04
CA ALA A 261 12.93 14.26 10.02
C ALA A 261 12.43 14.43 8.56
N GLY A 262 11.23 15.00 8.36
CA GLY A 262 10.66 15.30 7.05
C GLY A 262 10.01 14.11 6.35
N LYS A 263 9.74 13.01 7.07
CA LYS A 263 9.07 11.82 6.53
C LYS A 263 7.55 12.00 6.50
N ARG A 264 6.89 11.24 5.64
CA ARG A 264 5.42 11.23 5.48
C ARG A 264 4.78 10.29 6.48
N LEU A 265 3.63 10.71 7.00
CA LEU A 265 2.74 9.85 7.77
C LEU A 265 1.44 9.65 6.99
N TRP A 266 1.15 8.42 6.62
CA TRP A 266 -0.14 8.03 6.08
C TRP A 266 -0.97 7.44 7.22
N ALA A 267 -1.87 8.28 7.74
CA ALA A 267 -2.61 8.04 8.96
C ALA A 267 -3.92 7.30 8.65
N GLY A 268 -4.00 6.02 9.00
CA GLY A 268 -5.24 5.24 8.98
C GLY A 268 -6.20 5.70 10.08
N ALA A 269 -6.80 6.86 9.86
CA ALA A 269 -7.58 7.62 10.83
C ALA A 269 -9.09 7.31 10.78
N LEU A 270 -9.56 6.72 9.67
CA LEU A 270 -10.95 6.36 9.49
C LEU A 270 -11.12 4.82 9.58
N PRO A 271 -11.77 4.28 10.63
CA PRO A 271 -12.01 2.85 10.76
C PRO A 271 -12.99 2.35 9.69
N VAL A 272 -12.67 1.21 9.06
CA VAL A 272 -13.45 0.60 7.96
C VAL A 272 -13.55 -0.93 8.06
N GLU A 273 -13.19 -1.53 9.18
CA GLU A 273 -13.13 -3.00 9.32
C GLU A 273 -14.52 -3.67 9.27
N ASP A 274 -15.56 -2.94 9.67
CA ASP A 274 -16.95 -3.35 9.52
C ASP A 274 -17.63 -2.49 8.43
N PRO A 275 -17.86 -3.04 7.23
CA PRO A 275 -18.51 -2.32 6.14
C PRO A 275 -19.93 -1.84 6.43
N ALA A 276 -20.61 -2.44 7.42
CA ALA A 276 -21.95 -2.07 7.84
C ALA A 276 -21.97 -1.01 8.94
N ALA A 277 -20.83 -0.73 9.58
CA ALA A 277 -20.73 0.28 10.63
C ALA A 277 -20.89 1.69 10.06
N ALA A 278 -21.55 2.56 10.84
CA ALA A 278 -21.64 3.96 10.48
C ALA A 278 -20.27 4.63 10.57
N LEU A 279 -19.90 5.39 9.53
CA LEU A 279 -18.65 6.15 9.53
C LEU A 279 -18.66 7.20 10.66
N PRO A 280 -17.55 7.36 11.41
CA PRO A 280 -17.40 8.42 12.39
C PRO A 280 -17.67 9.80 11.81
N ARG A 281 -18.19 10.70 12.65
CA ARG A 281 -18.38 12.11 12.26
C ARG A 281 -17.01 12.77 12.10
N VAL A 282 -16.90 13.76 11.20
CA VAL A 282 -15.63 14.47 10.94
C VAL A 282 -14.91 14.93 12.22
N PRO A 283 -15.56 15.58 13.20
CA PRO A 283 -14.84 16.03 14.40
C PRO A 283 -14.26 14.88 15.22
N GLN A 284 -14.92 13.72 15.24
CA GLN A 284 -14.41 12.53 15.93
C GLN A 284 -13.19 11.97 15.21
N ALA A 285 -13.23 11.90 13.89
CA ALA A 285 -12.11 11.42 13.08
C ALA A 285 -10.90 12.37 13.14
N VAL A 286 -11.13 13.69 13.17
CA VAL A 286 -10.09 14.71 13.38
C VAL A 286 -9.39 14.48 14.72
N GLU A 287 -10.15 14.30 15.80
CA GLU A 287 -9.59 14.10 17.14
C GLU A 287 -8.77 12.81 17.28
N THR A 288 -9.05 11.77 16.48
CA THR A 288 -8.23 10.53 16.43
C THR A 288 -6.77 10.81 16.10
N LEU A 289 -6.50 11.78 15.24
CA LEU A 289 -5.14 12.21 14.89
C LEU A 289 -4.69 13.41 15.72
N TRP A 290 -5.55 14.42 15.89
CA TRP A 290 -5.15 15.70 16.47
C TRP A 290 -4.79 15.60 17.95
N ARG A 291 -5.51 14.78 18.72
CA ARG A 291 -5.24 14.61 20.15
C ARG A 291 -3.83 14.06 20.42
N PRO A 292 -3.41 12.90 19.86
CA PRO A 292 -2.05 12.40 20.08
C PRO A 292 -0.99 13.34 19.48
N TRP A 293 -1.26 13.94 18.32
CA TRP A 293 -0.36 14.93 17.70
C TRP A 293 0.01 16.07 18.66
N ARG A 294 -1.01 16.67 19.28
CA ARG A 294 -0.84 17.78 20.21
C ARG A 294 -0.24 17.34 21.56
N GLN A 295 -0.53 16.11 22.00
CA GLN A 295 0.07 15.53 23.22
C GLN A 295 1.58 15.32 23.09
N LEU A 296 2.06 15.02 21.89
CA LEU A 296 3.49 14.89 21.57
C LEU A 296 4.18 16.24 21.33
N GLY A 297 3.41 17.34 21.35
CA GLY A 297 3.95 18.68 21.12
C GLY A 297 4.27 19.01 19.67
N LEU A 298 3.79 18.21 18.70
CA LEU A 298 4.02 18.49 17.29
C LEU A 298 3.26 19.77 16.86
N PRO A 299 3.90 20.68 16.10
CA PRO A 299 3.25 21.91 15.66
C PRO A 299 2.15 21.62 14.63
N ALA A 300 1.13 22.47 14.57
CA ALA A 300 0.03 22.33 13.61
C ALA A 300 0.52 22.39 12.15
N GLY A 301 1.52 23.22 11.85
CA GLY A 301 2.13 23.31 10.52
C GLY A 301 2.80 22.03 10.04
N ALA A 302 3.18 21.11 10.95
CA ALA A 302 3.74 19.81 10.56
C ALA A 302 2.66 18.84 10.03
N LEU A 303 1.36 19.18 10.14
CA LEU A 303 0.27 18.39 9.57
C LEU A 303 0.36 18.29 8.03
N GLY A 304 1.07 19.19 7.35
CA GLY A 304 1.34 19.05 5.91
C GLY A 304 2.12 17.77 5.54
N SER A 305 2.76 17.11 6.51
CA SER A 305 3.39 15.80 6.30
C SER A 305 2.39 14.62 6.28
N VAL A 306 1.13 14.86 6.64
CA VAL A 306 0.11 13.84 6.85
C VAL A 306 -0.75 13.64 5.60
N ARG A 307 -0.99 12.37 5.28
CA ARG A 307 -2.04 11.93 4.36
C ARG A 307 -3.01 11.04 5.12
N VAL A 308 -4.30 11.35 5.12
CA VAL A 308 -5.29 10.51 5.80
C VAL A 308 -5.72 9.35 4.90
N THR A 309 -5.86 8.18 5.50
CA THR A 309 -6.27 6.94 4.85
C THR A 309 -7.37 6.26 5.66
N PRO A 310 -8.12 5.31 5.06
CA PRO A 310 -8.86 4.35 5.87
C PRO A 310 -7.87 3.46 6.66
N SER A 311 -8.36 2.79 7.70
CA SER A 311 -7.57 1.84 8.49
C SER A 311 -7.30 0.51 7.77
N GLY A 312 -7.99 0.23 6.66
CA GLY A 312 -7.87 -1.00 5.89
C GLY A 312 -8.27 -0.81 4.42
N GLY A 313 -8.13 -1.89 3.63
CA GLY A 313 -8.61 -1.93 2.25
C GLY A 313 -10.14 -2.00 2.18
N LEU A 314 -10.72 -1.59 1.06
CA LEU A 314 -12.17 -1.43 0.90
C LEU A 314 -12.83 -2.57 0.12
N ALA A 315 -12.11 -3.62 -0.25
CA ALA A 315 -12.63 -4.71 -1.07
C ALA A 315 -13.88 -5.40 -0.50
N GLY A 316 -14.05 -5.44 0.83
CA GLY A 316 -15.25 -6.00 1.46
C GLY A 316 -16.47 -5.07 1.52
N HIS A 317 -16.37 -3.84 1.01
CA HIS A 317 -17.46 -2.86 1.00
C HIS A 317 -18.35 -3.02 -0.24
N THR A 318 -19.43 -2.26 -0.31
CA THR A 318 -20.10 -1.97 -1.58
C THR A 318 -19.45 -0.75 -2.25
N PRO A 319 -19.54 -0.59 -3.58
CA PRO A 319 -19.04 0.62 -4.25
C PRO A 319 -19.57 1.91 -3.61
N ALA A 320 -20.86 1.97 -3.27
CA ALA A 320 -21.45 3.13 -2.61
C ALA A 320 -20.86 3.42 -1.21
N SER A 321 -20.61 2.37 -0.41
CA SER A 321 -19.98 2.52 0.90
C SER A 321 -18.52 2.97 0.77
N ALA A 322 -17.78 2.42 -0.21
CA ALA A 322 -16.41 2.84 -0.50
C ALA A 322 -16.34 4.30 -0.99
N THR A 323 -17.28 4.76 -1.83
CA THR A 323 -17.40 6.18 -2.21
C THR A 323 -17.63 7.07 -0.99
N ALA A 324 -18.53 6.67 -0.09
CA ALA A 324 -18.80 7.43 1.13
C ALA A 324 -17.58 7.51 2.07
N VAL A 325 -16.73 6.48 2.08
CA VAL A 325 -15.44 6.49 2.78
C VAL A 325 -14.49 7.53 2.17
N LEU A 326 -14.34 7.56 0.83
CA LEU A 326 -13.49 8.56 0.17
C LEU A 326 -13.96 9.98 0.46
N ALA A 327 -15.27 10.25 0.32
CA ALA A 327 -15.87 11.54 0.66
C ALA A 327 -15.66 11.93 2.14
N ARG A 328 -15.66 10.96 3.06
CA ARG A 328 -15.38 11.22 4.48
C ARG A 328 -13.90 11.56 4.71
N LEU A 329 -12.98 10.95 3.96
CA LEU A 329 -11.55 11.21 4.08
C LEU A 329 -11.17 12.61 3.57
N THR A 330 -11.79 13.08 2.49
CA THR A 330 -11.57 14.45 2.00
C THR A 330 -12.07 15.47 3.03
N GLN A 331 -13.26 15.28 3.60
CA GLN A 331 -13.78 16.10 4.69
C GLN A 331 -12.90 16.07 5.95
N LEU A 332 -12.30 14.92 6.27
CA LEU A 332 -11.35 14.78 7.38
C LEU A 332 -10.07 15.59 7.11
N ALA A 333 -9.52 15.49 5.89
CA ALA A 333 -8.35 16.27 5.50
C ALA A 333 -8.64 17.78 5.60
N ASP A 334 -9.80 18.24 5.14
CA ASP A 334 -10.22 19.64 5.26
C ASP A 334 -10.33 20.09 6.72
N GLY A 335 -10.92 19.26 7.58
CA GLY A 335 -11.02 19.53 9.01
C GLY A 335 -9.65 19.68 9.69
N LEU A 336 -8.66 18.86 9.30
CA LEU A 336 -7.29 18.98 9.79
C LEU A 336 -6.56 20.20 9.23
N ASN A 337 -6.80 20.55 7.96
CA ASN A 337 -6.24 21.75 7.34
C ASN A 337 -6.73 23.04 8.01
N GLN A 338 -7.99 23.07 8.46
CA GLN A 338 -8.52 24.19 9.25
C GLN A 338 -7.76 24.38 10.57
N LEU A 339 -7.33 23.29 11.21
CA LEU A 339 -6.51 23.34 12.43
C LEU A 339 -5.06 23.76 12.15
N ALA A 340 -4.52 23.49 10.96
CA ALA A 340 -3.17 23.90 10.57
C ALA A 340 -3.08 25.42 10.26
N LEU A 341 -4.19 26.02 9.83
CA LEU A 341 -4.28 27.42 9.45
C LEU A 341 -4.77 28.35 10.59
N GLY A 342 -5.41 27.80 11.62
CA GLY A 342 -5.93 28.52 12.78
C GLY A 342 -4.97 28.56 13.95
#